data_AF-A0AAW1PE62-F1
#
_entry.id   AF-A0AAW1PE62-F1
#
_cell.length_a   1.000
_cell.length_b   1.000
_cell.length_c   1.000
_cell.angle_alpha   90.00
_cell.angle_beta   90.00
_cell.angle_gamma   90.00
#
_symmetry.space_group_name_H-M   'P 1'
#
loop_
_entity.id
_entity.type
_entity.pdbx_description
1 polymer ?
#
loop_
_entity_poly.entity_id
_entity_poly.type
_entity_poly.pdbx_seq_one_letter_code
_entity_poly.pdbx_strand_id
1 'polypeptide(L)'
;MLEFRSLSEEQIVEEVNKAKRELFDLRVKQKTKQEFKPSDFGWHQTKIAQLLTVKREREIEQGITKREARAAEKRTNVQEGFAQF
;
A
#
# COMPACT_ATOMS: atom_id res chain seq x y z
N MET A 1 0.30 -9.91 -11.94
CA MET A 1 -0.35 -8.65 -12.38
C MET A 1 -1.84 -8.86 -12.66
N LEU A 2 -2.26 -9.95 -13.32
CA LEU A 2 -3.68 -10.26 -13.56
C LEU A 2 -4.50 -10.48 -12.27
N GLU A 3 -3.89 -11.02 -11.22
CA GLU A 3 -4.55 -11.35 -9.94
C GLU A 3 -5.15 -10.15 -9.19
N PHE A 4 -4.60 -8.93 -9.33
CA PHE A 4 -5.00 -7.80 -8.48
C PHE A 4 -6.11 -6.94 -9.09
N ARG A 5 -6.43 -7.13 -10.38
CA ARG A 5 -7.46 -6.33 -11.08
C ARG A 5 -8.89 -6.73 -10.71
N SER A 6 -9.09 -7.95 -10.23
CA SER A 6 -10.39 -8.47 -9.77
C SER A 6 -10.80 -8.00 -8.37
N LEU A 7 -9.87 -7.45 -7.59
CA LEU A 7 -10.12 -7.01 -6.22
C LEU A 7 -10.94 -5.73 -6.17
N SER A 8 -11.82 -5.58 -5.17
CA SER A 8 -12.50 -4.31 -4.90
C SER A 8 -11.51 -3.24 -4.40
N GLU A 9 -11.91 -1.97 -4.43
CA GLU A 9 -11.04 -0.88 -3.96
C GLU A 9 -10.72 -1.00 -2.45
N GLU A 10 -11.70 -1.41 -1.66
CA GLU A 10 -11.54 -1.70 -0.22
C GLU A 10 -10.55 -2.85 0.02
N GLN A 11 -10.67 -3.93 -0.74
CA GLN A 11 -9.75 -5.07 -0.66
C GLN A 11 -8.32 -4.70 -1.05
N ILE A 12 -8.14 -3.82 -2.04
CA ILE A 12 -6.82 -3.31 -2.42
C ILE A 12 -6.19 -2.56 -1.24
N VAL A 13 -6.95 -1.70 -0.55
CA VAL A 13 -6.45 -0.97 0.62
C VAL A 13 -6.09 -1.92 1.76
N GLU A 14 -6.93 -2.91 2.02
CA GLU A 14 -6.68 -3.93 3.04
C GLU A 14 -5.40 -4.73 2.75
N GLU A 15 -5.24 -5.23 1.52
CA GLU A 15 -4.07 -5.99 1.10
C GLU A 15 -2.79 -5.16 1.11
N VAL A 16 -2.86 -3.85 0.78
CA VAL A 16 -1.73 -2.93 0.93
C VAL A 16 -1.33 -2.81 2.40
N ASN A 17 -2.30 -2.63 3.30
CA ASN A 17 -2.03 -2.51 4.73
C ASN A 17 -1.45 -3.79 5.32
N LYS A 18 -1.98 -4.94 4.91
CA LYS A 18 -1.45 -6.27 5.27
C LYS A 18 0.00 -6.44 4.82
N ALA A 19 0.29 -6.16 3.54
CA ALA A 19 1.65 -6.27 3.01
C ALA A 19 2.63 -5.30 3.70
N LYS A 20 2.19 -4.10 4.08
CA LYS A 20 3.00 -3.16 4.89
C LYS A 20 3.31 -3.70 6.29
N ARG A 21 2.34 -4.35 6.95
CA ARG A 21 2.53 -4.99 8.26
C ARG A 21 3.53 -6.14 8.17
N GLU A 22 3.34 -7.03 7.19
CA GLU A 22 4.28 -8.14 6.93
C GLU A 22 5.71 -7.63 6.71
N LEU A 23 5.86 -6.52 5.98
CA LEU A 23 7.17 -5.91 5.74
C LEU A 23 7.77 -5.29 7.01
N PHE A 24 6.94 -4.75 7.91
CA PHE A 24 7.39 -4.29 9.23
C PHE A 24 7.86 -5.47 10.09
N ASP A 25 7.10 -6.56 10.14
CA ASP A 25 7.46 -7.76 10.88
C ASP A 25 8.78 -8.36 10.37
N LEU A 26 8.99 -8.39 9.06
CA LEU A 26 10.25 -8.81 8.46
C LEU A 26 11.43 -7.91 8.89
N ARG A 27 11.24 -6.59 8.98
CA ARG A 27 12.27 -5.67 9.48
C ARG A 27 12.56 -5.92 10.96
N VAL A 28 11.54 -6.20 11.78
CA VAL A 28 11.71 -6.56 13.19
C VAL A 28 12.54 -7.84 13.30
N LYS A 29 12.17 -8.90 12.56
CA LYS A 29 12.93 -10.17 12.51
C LYS A 29 14.38 -9.98 12.09
N GLN A 30 14.61 -9.14 11.08
CA GLN A 30 15.97 -8.79 10.63
C GLN A 30 16.78 -8.12 11.74
N LYS A 31 16.17 -7.19 12.48
CA LYS A 31 16.86 -6.48 13.58
C LYS A 31 17.09 -7.37 14.80
N THR A 32 16.17 -8.26 15.13
CA THR A 32 16.31 -9.23 16.23
C THR A 32 17.16 -10.45 15.85
N LYS A 33 17.68 -10.51 14.62
CA LYS A 33 18.47 -11.64 14.07
C LYS A 33 17.73 -12.97 14.13
N GLN A 34 16.40 -12.94 14.03
CA GLN A 34 15.59 -14.13 13.85
C GLN A 34 15.74 -14.67 12.42
N GLU A 35 15.32 -15.90 12.18
CA GLU A 35 15.30 -16.48 10.84
C GLU A 35 14.21 -15.80 9.98
N PHE A 36 14.59 -15.38 8.78
CA PHE A 36 13.68 -14.81 7.78
C PHE A 36 14.23 -15.08 6.37
N LYS A 37 13.37 -14.97 5.35
CA LYS A 37 13.77 -15.10 3.95
C LYS A 37 14.01 -13.72 3.32
N PRO A 38 15.22 -13.41 2.82
CA PRO A 38 15.50 -12.12 2.18
C PRO A 38 14.66 -11.83 0.93
N SER A 39 14.25 -12.87 0.19
CA SER A 39 13.39 -12.76 -1.00
C SER A 39 12.03 -12.12 -0.71
N ASP A 40 11.51 -12.32 0.50
CA ASP A 40 10.16 -11.91 0.87
C ASP A 40 10.07 -10.38 0.92
N PHE A 41 11.14 -9.69 1.31
CA PHE A 41 11.20 -8.22 1.25
C PHE A 41 10.89 -7.70 -0.15
N GLY A 42 11.55 -8.24 -1.17
CA GLY A 42 11.34 -7.86 -2.56
C GLY A 42 9.92 -8.18 -3.00
N TRP A 43 9.43 -9.38 -2.67
CA TRP A 43 8.08 -9.81 -3.01
C TRP A 43 7.00 -8.88 -2.44
N HIS A 44 7.05 -8.56 -1.15
CA HIS A 44 6.08 -7.66 -0.51
C HIS A 44 6.17 -6.24 -1.07
N GLN A 45 7.38 -5.73 -1.36
CA GLN A 45 7.55 -4.41 -2.01
C GLN A 45 6.92 -4.37 -3.41
N THR A 46 7.18 -5.41 -4.21
CA THR A 46 6.59 -5.53 -5.55
C THR A 46 5.07 -5.67 -5.47
N LYS A 47 4.54 -6.43 -4.51
CA LYS A 47 3.10 -6.57 -4.28
C LYS A 47 2.46 -5.22 -3.96
N ILE A 48 3.04 -4.44 -3.04
CA ILE A 48 2.56 -3.10 -2.68
C ILE A 48 2.56 -2.19 -3.92
N ALA A 49 3.65 -2.19 -4.69
CA ALA A 49 3.74 -1.37 -5.90
C ALA A 49 2.64 -1.72 -6.91
N GLN A 50 2.42 -3.01 -7.17
CA GLN A 50 1.38 -3.47 -8.10
C GLN A 50 -0.03 -3.07 -7.65
N LEU A 51 -0.35 -3.23 -6.36
CA LEU A 51 -1.64 -2.84 -5.80
C LEU A 51 -1.90 -1.33 -5.92
N LEU A 52 -0.88 -0.51 -5.62
CA LEU A 52 -0.98 0.95 -5.74
C LEU A 52 -1.09 1.41 -7.21
N THR A 53 -0.43 0.71 -8.14
CA THR A 53 -0.59 0.96 -9.57
C THR A 53 -2.03 0.71 -10.01
N VAL A 54 -2.62 -0.43 -9.64
CA VAL A 54 -4.03 -0.74 -9.98
C VAL A 54 -4.99 0.29 -9.40
N LYS A 55 -4.77 0.72 -8.14
CA LYS A 55 -5.57 1.80 -7.54
C LYS A 55 -5.46 3.09 -8.37
N ARG A 56 -4.23 3.47 -8.76
CA ARG A 56 -4.02 4.69 -9.55
C ARG A 56 -4.60 4.61 -10.95
N GLU A 57 -4.56 3.45 -11.60
CA GLU A 57 -5.22 3.21 -12.89
C GLU A 57 -6.73 3.51 -12.79
N ARG A 58 -7.39 3.03 -11.72
CA ARG A 58 -8.83 3.29 -11.47
C ARG A 58 -9.15 4.76 -11.22
N GLU A 59 -8.33 5.46 -10.44
CA GLU A 59 -8.50 6.90 -10.23
C GLU A 59 -8.41 7.69 -11.55
N ILE A 60 -7.53 7.25 -12.46
CA ILE A 60 -7.38 7.85 -13.79
C ILE A 60 -8.63 7.57 -14.65
N GLU A 61 -9.17 6.35 -14.61
CA GLU A 61 -10.43 6.00 -15.29
C GLU A 61 -11.62 6.83 -14.79
N GLN A 62 -11.65 7.15 -13.49
CA GLN A 62 -12.66 8.04 -12.89
C GLN A 62 -12.43 9.53 -13.21
N GLY A 63 -11.34 9.88 -13.90
CA GLY A 63 -11.03 11.25 -14.28
C GLY A 63 -10.39 12.10 -13.17
N ILE A 64 -9.94 11.47 -12.08
CA ILE A 64 -9.37 12.18 -10.93
C ILE A 64 -7.94 12.65 -11.26
N THR A 65 -7.73 13.96 -11.20
CA THR A 65 -6.40 14.52 -11.43
C THR A 65 -5.46 14.17 -10.29
N LYS A 66 -4.15 14.14 -10.57
CA LYS A 66 -3.12 13.84 -9.55
C LYS A 66 -3.15 14.81 -8.36
N ARG A 67 -3.58 16.06 -8.59
CA ARG A 67 -3.69 17.07 -7.53
C ARG A 67 -4.87 16.78 -6.61
N GLU A 68 -6.01 16.44 -7.18
CA GLU A 68 -7.22 16.09 -6.42
C GLU A 68 -7.01 14.82 -5.59
N ALA A 69 -6.39 13.79 -6.16
CA ALA A 69 -6.05 12.57 -5.43
C ALA A 69 -5.17 12.87 -4.19
N ARG A 70 -4.10 13.65 -4.37
CA ARG A 70 -3.22 14.07 -3.25
C ARG A 70 -3.94 14.95 -2.22
N ALA A 71 -4.83 15.83 -2.66
CA ALA A 71 -5.61 16.67 -1.78
C ALA A 71 -6.58 15.83 -0.95
N ALA A 72 -7.21 14.81 -1.55
CA ALA A 72 -8.05 13.84 -0.86
C ALA A 72 -7.25 13.05 0.18
N GLU A 73 -6.10 12.46 -0.19
CA GLU A 73 -5.21 11.77 0.75
C GLU A 73 -4.75 12.67 1.91
N LYS A 74 -4.45 13.94 1.63
CA LYS A 74 -4.07 14.87 2.70
C LYS A 74 -5.24 15.11 3.65
N ARG A 75 -6.46 15.26 3.15
CA ARG A 75 -7.67 15.45 3.96
C ARG A 75 -7.94 14.23 4.83
N THR A 76 -7.83 13.02 4.28
CA THR A 76 -8.00 11.79 5.06
C THR A 76 -6.96 11.69 6.17
N ASN A 77 -5.68 11.95 5.88
CA ASN A 77 -4.62 11.91 6.89
C ASN A 77 -4.80 12.95 8.01
N VAL A 78 -5.34 14.14 7.68
CA VAL A 78 -5.67 15.17 8.67
C VAL A 78 -6.84 14.72 9.54
N GLN A 79 -7.88 14.13 8.93
CA GLN A 79 -9.06 13.63 9.64
C GLN A 79 -8.74 12.46 10.57
N GLU A 80 -7.83 11.59 10.16
CA GLU A 80 -7.33 10.46 10.95
C GLU A 80 -6.28 10.87 12.00
N GLY A 81 -5.91 12.16 12.07
CA GLY A 81 -4.98 12.69 13.07
C GLY A 81 -3.51 12.41 12.80
N PHE A 82 -3.15 11.76 11.68
CA PHE A 82 -1.77 11.49 11.30
C PHE A 82 -0.94 12.75 10.96
N ALA A 83 -1.60 13.89 10.71
CA ALA A 83 -0.97 15.15 10.30
C ALA A 83 -0.91 16.23 11.40
N GLN A 84 -1.26 15.90 12.65
CA GLN A 84 -1.15 16.80 13.79
C GLN A 84 0.18 16.57 14.52
N PHE A 85 1.24 17.26 14.09
CA PHE A 85 2.46 17.52 14.86
C PHE A 85 2.92 18.95 14.62
#